data_AF-A0AA91C5E3-F1
#
_entry.id   AF-A0AA91C5E3-F1
#
_cell.length_a   1.000
_cell.length_b   1.000
_cell.length_c   1.000
_cell.angle_alpha   90.00
_cell.angle_beta   90.00
_cell.angle_gamma   90.00
#
_symmetry.space_group_name_H-M   'P 1'
#
loop_
_entity.id
_entity.type
_entity.pdbx_description
1 polymer ?
#
loop_
_entity_poly.entity_id
_entity_poly.type
_entity_poly.pdbx_seq_one_letter_code
_entity_poly.pdbx_strand_id
1 'polypeptide(L)' 'MSENIFILKGELVYRYLDEINKEQSLKLKQGDLLSIDKDIHTFENQTDEVVEFIVFLYLPSYKNQSEMIKNDKEIIER' A
#
# COMPACT_ATOMS: atom_id res chain seq x y z
N MET A 1 -1.89 -0.07 14.31
CA MET A 1 -2.35 -0.43 12.95
C MET A 1 -1.09 -0.79 12.21
N SER A 2 -1.04 -2.00 11.66
CA SER A 2 0.08 -2.46 10.84
C SER A 2 -0.51 -2.82 9.48
N GLU A 3 0.20 -2.46 8.43
CA GLU A 3 -0.17 -2.79 7.06
C GLU A 3 0.94 -3.64 6.46
N ASN A 4 0.56 -4.68 5.72
CA ASN A 4 1.51 -5.48 4.97
C ASN A 4 0.99 -5.65 3.55
N ILE A 5 1.88 -5.57 2.58
CA ILE A 5 1.54 -5.75 1.16
C ILE A 5 2.33 -6.91 0.60
N PHE A 6 1.61 -7.78 -0.12
CA PHE A 6 2.20 -8.90 -0.84
C PHE A 6 1.89 -8.79 -2.33
N ILE A 7 2.93 -8.80 -3.17
CA ILE A 7 2.78 -8.69 -4.62
C ILE A 7 2.51 -10.06 -5.24
N LEU A 8 1.33 -10.22 -5.85
CA LEU A 8 0.91 -11.44 -6.52
C LEU A 8 1.45 -11.51 -7.96
N LYS A 9 1.46 -10.37 -8.65
CA LYS A 9 1.85 -10.25 -10.06
C LYS A 9 2.27 -8.80 -10.38
N GLY A 10 3.21 -8.66 -11.30
CA GLY A 10 3.65 -7.38 -11.82
C GLY A 10 4.69 -6.70 -10.93
N GLU A 11 4.86 -5.39 -11.15
CA GLU A 11 5.80 -4.54 -10.45
C GLU A 11 5.09 -3.31 -9.88
N LEU A 12 5.30 -3.01 -8.61
CA LEU A 12 4.69 -1.88 -7.92
C LEU A 12 5.76 -0.98 -7.33
N VAL A 13 5.65 0.34 -7.51
CA VAL A 13 6.52 1.30 -6.84
C VAL A 13 5.84 1.79 -5.57
N TYR A 14 6.47 1.49 -4.43
CA TYR A 14 6.14 2.05 -3.13
C TYR A 14 6.89 3.37 -2.95
N ARG A 15 6.18 4.47 -2.70
CA ARG A 15 6.75 5.78 -2.37
C ARG A 15 6.37 6.16 -0.96
N TYR A 16 7.33 6.68 -0.19
CA TYR A 16 7.08 7.08 1.19
C TYR A 16 7.94 8.29 1.56
N LEU A 17 7.49 9.02 2.58
CA LEU A 17 8.29 10.05 3.23
C LEU A 17 9.06 9.42 4.39
N ASP A 18 10.37 9.64 4.43
CA ASP A 18 11.20 9.25 5.58
C ASP A 18 11.01 10.20 6.77
N GLU A 19 11.72 9.92 7.88
CA GLU A 19 11.63 10.69 9.14
C GLU A 19 11.96 12.19 8.99
N ILE A 20 12.65 12.59 7.90
CA ILE A 20 12.98 13.99 7.61
C ILE A 20 12.09 14.58 6.50
N ASN A 21 10.96 13.93 6.18
CA ASN A 21 10.01 14.30 5.12
C ASN A 21 10.62 14.32 3.72
N LYS A 22 11.65 13.53 3.46
CA LYS A 22 12.20 13.36 2.12
C LYS A 22 11.56 12.15 1.45
N GLU A 23 11.18 12.32 0.19
CA GLU A 23 10.61 11.24 -0.62
C GLU A 23 11.66 10.16 -0.91
N GLN A 24 11.27 8.93 -0.63
CA GLN A 24 11.99 7.70 -0.94
C GLN A 24 11.11 6.79 -1.77
N SER A 25 11.72 5.85 -2.49
CA SER A 25 10.97 4.86 -3.26
C SER A 25 11.61 3.47 -3.21
N LEU A 26 10.77 2.44 -3.28
CA LEU A 26 11.15 1.05 -3.35
C LEU A 26 10.33 0.37 -4.43
N LYS A 27 10.99 -0.39 -5.29
CA LYS A 27 10.37 -1.19 -6.34
C LYS A 27 10.12 -2.60 -5.81
N LEU A 28 8.86 -3.03 -5.83
CA LEU A 28 8.40 -4.34 -5.39
C LEU A 28 8.01 -5.18 -6.60
N LYS A 29 8.36 -6.47 -6.57
CA LYS A 29 8.03 -7.44 -7.62
C LYS A 29 7.28 -8.63 -7.04
N GLN A 30 6.73 -9.47 -7.92
CA GLN A 30 6.05 -10.70 -7.53
C GLN A 30 6.82 -11.51 -6.48
N GLY A 31 6.13 -11.87 -5.39
CA GLY A 31 6.67 -12.62 -4.26
C GLY A 31 7.25 -11.75 -3.15
N ASP A 32 7.42 -10.44 -3.36
CA ASP A 32 7.87 -9.53 -2.31
C ASP A 32 6.76 -9.30 -1.27
N LEU A 33 7.17 -9.26 0.01
CA LEU A 33 6.35 -8.87 1.15
C LEU A 33 6.95 -7.61 1.77
N LEU A 34 6.17 -6.53 1.82
CA LEU A 34 6.54 -5.28 2.46
C LEU A 34 5.68 -5.10 3.72
N SER A 35 6.34 -4.93 4.88
CA SER A 35 5.68 -4.41 6.08
C SER A 35 5.77 -2.89 6.07
N ILE A 36 4.64 -2.22 6.24
CA ILE A 36 4.52 -0.77 6.19
C ILE A 36 4.27 -0.27 7.62
N ASP A 37 5.16 0.60 8.07
CA ASP A 37 5.00 1.37 9.30
C ASP A 37 4.16 2.64 9.05
N LYS A 38 4.01 3.51 10.05
CA LYS A 38 3.08 4.65 10.01
C LYS A 38 3.54 5.82 9.11
N ASP A 39 4.34 5.54 8.09
CA ASP A 39 4.87 6.54 7.18
C ASP A 39 3.81 6.98 6.18
N ILE A 40 3.82 8.26 5.80
CA ILE A 40 2.98 8.77 4.71
C ILE A 40 3.49 8.15 3.43
N HIS A 41 2.64 7.40 2.73
CA HIS A 41 3.04 6.62 1.57
C HIS A 41 1.96 6.54 0.49
N THR A 42 2.36 6.13 -0.70
CA THR A 42 1.48 5.83 -1.84
C THR A 42 2.08 4.75 -2.73
N PHE A 43 1.27 4.23 -3.66
CA PHE A 43 1.67 3.24 -4.65
C PHE A 43 1.49 3.78 -6.05
N GLU A 44 2.44 3.46 -6.91
CA GLU A 44 2.43 3.85 -8.31
C GLU A 44 2.71 2.62 -9.18
N ASN A 45 1.84 2.37 -10.16
CA ASN A 45 2.15 1.46 -11.25
C ASN A 45 2.80 2.28 -12.37
N GLN A 46 4.10 2.04 -12.61
CA GLN A 46 4.87 2.72 -13.65
C GLN A 46 4.92 1.94 -14.97
N THR A 47 4.11 0.89 -15.08
CA THR A 47 4.08 0.00 -16.24
C THR A 47 2.68 -0.02 -16.84
N ASP A 48 2.59 -0.40 -18.12
CA ASP A 48 1.30 -0.65 -18.80
C ASP A 48 0.70 -2.01 -18.42
N GLU A 49 1.43 -2.81 -17.64
CA GLU A 49 0.99 -4.13 -17.19
C GLU A 49 0.12 -4.03 -15.94
N VAL A 50 -0.84 -4.96 -15.83
CA VAL A 50 -1.68 -5.06 -14.63
C VAL A 50 -0.86 -5.60 -13.46
N VAL A 51 -0.92 -4.90 -12.34
CA VAL A 51 -0.32 -5.29 -11.06
C VAL A 51 -1.41 -5.81 -10.13
N GLU A 52 -1.17 -6.96 -9.52
CA GLU A 52 -2.07 -7.58 -8.55
C GLU A 52 -1.34 -7.74 -7.22
N PHE A 53 -1.97 -7.31 -6.12
CA PHE A 53 -1.41 -7.39 -4.78
C PHE A 53 -2.51 -7.51 -3.73
N ILE A 54 -2.14 -8.00 -2.55
CA ILE A 54 -3.02 -8.09 -1.38
C ILE A 54 -2.49 -7.16 -0.30
N VAL A 55 -3.41 -6.41 0.33
CA VAL A 55 -3.14 -5.60 1.51
C VAL A 55 -3.72 -6.30 2.74
N PHE A 56 -2.87 -6.56 3.73
CA PHE A 56 -3.26 -7.05 5.04
C PHE A 56 -3.27 -5.89 6.03
N LEU A 57 -4.47 -5.49 6.46
CA LEU A 57 -4.65 -4.40 7.41
C LEU A 57 -4.98 -4.93 8.80
N TYR A 58 -4.04 -4.78 9.74
CA TYR A 58 -4.20 -5.21 11.12
C TYR A 58 -4.72 -4.07 11.99
N LEU A 59 -5.99 -4.20 12.38
CA LEU A 59 -6.65 -3.28 13.29
C LEU A 59 -6.61 -3.84 14.72
N PRO A 60 -5.93 -3.17 15.67
CA PRO A 60 -5.82 -3.66 17.05
C PRO A 60 -7.12 -3.50 17.87
N SER A 61 -8.18 -2.92 17.31
CA SER A 61 -9.42 -2.65 18.03
C SER A 61 -10.46 -3.76 17.79
N TYR A 62 -11.15 -4.21 18.85
CA TYR A 62 -12.30 -5.12 18.77
C TYR A 62 -13.57 -4.50 18.14
N LYS A 63 -13.50 -3.25 17.65
CA LYS A 63 -14.61 -2.59 16.98
C LYS A 63 -14.60 -2.94 15.50
N ASN A 64 -15.77 -3.28 14.96
CA ASN A 64 -15.95 -3.45 13.52
C ASN A 64 -15.71 -2.11 12.81
N GLN A 65 -14.67 -2.05 11.98
CA GLN A 65 -14.33 -0.89 11.16
C GLN A 65 -14.49 -1.17 9.66
N SER A 66 -15.17 -2.26 9.29
CA SER A 66 -15.31 -2.69 7.90
C SER A 66 -16.02 -1.65 7.03
N GLU A 67 -16.99 -0.92 7.56
CA GLU A 67 -17.67 0.14 6.81
C GLU A 67 -16.75 1.33 6.51
N MET A 68 -15.85 1.67 7.43
CA MET A 68 -14.89 2.75 7.23
C MET A 68 -13.88 2.37 6.14
N ILE A 69 -13.34 1.14 6.19
CA ILE A 69 -12.36 0.64 5.20
C ILE A 69 -12.97 0.54 3.80
N LYS A 70 -14.22 0.06 3.69
CA LYS A 70 -14.89 -0.08 2.38
C LYS A 70 -15.03 1.23 1.62
N ASN A 71 -15.09 2.34 2.34
CA ASN A 71 -15.32 3.67 1.78
C ASN A 71 -14.09 4.57 1.88
N ASP A 72 -12.92 4.08 2.33
CA ASP A 72 -11.74 4.96 2.50
C ASP A 72 -11.10 5.36 1.16
N LYS A 73 -11.29 4.53 0.13
CA LYS A 73 -10.66 4.74 -1.19
C LYS A 73 -11.55 5.57 -2.10
N GLU A 74 -11.04 6.71 -2.52
CA GLU A 74 -11.64 7.54 -3.55
C GLU A 74 -11.04 7.20 -4.92
N ILE A 75 -11.90 6.91 -5.91
CA ILE A 75 -11.47 6.71 -7.30
C ILE A 75 -11.42 8.08 -7.95
N ILE A 76 -10.21 8.52 -8.32
CA ILE A 76 -10.03 9.76 -9.08
C ILE A 76 -9.98 9.39 -10.57
N GLU A 77 -11.04 9.70 -11.30
CA GLU A 77 -11.06 9.66 -12.77
C GLU A 77 -10.28 10.87 -13.32
N ARG A 78 -9.37 10.64 -14.27
CA ARG A 78 -8.58 11.67 -14.95
C ARG A 78 -9.14 12.00 -16.33
#